data_AF-A0A661VGH2-F1
#
_entry.id   AF-A0A661VGH2-F1
#
_cell.length_a   1.000
_cell.length_b   1.000
_cell.length_c   1.000
_cell.angle_alpha   90.00
_cell.angle_beta   90.00
_cell.angle_gamma   90.00
#
_symmetry.space_group_name_H-M   'P 1'
#
loop_
_entity.id
_entity.type
_entity.pdbx_description
1 polymer ?
#
loop_
_entity_poly.entity_id
_entity_poly.type
_entity_poly.pdbx_seq_one_letter_code
_entity_poly.pdbx_strand_id
1 'polypeptide(L)'
;MKAYKLVKQRKDGSLGSLFVDASRKLPIGKWMEAVNHKPKKLKERKGWHCLKSPHAPHLGTKGRVWVEVECHRFLMIPRPASQGGEWILADRMMIIKLT
;
A
#
# COMPACT_ATOMS: atom_id res chain seq x y z
N MET A 1 0.03 -10.57 -9.15
CA MET A 1 -1.05 -10.93 -8.19
C MET A 1 -1.90 -9.70 -7.91
N LYS A 2 -3.23 -9.82 -7.96
CA LYS A 2 -4.13 -8.73 -7.60
C LYS A 2 -4.26 -8.59 -6.08
N ALA A 3 -4.25 -7.36 -5.60
CA ALA A 3 -4.34 -7.02 -4.19
C ALA A 3 -4.95 -5.62 -4.02
N TYR A 4 -5.06 -5.19 -2.76
CA TYR A 4 -5.58 -3.88 -2.40
C TYR A 4 -4.59 -3.12 -1.53
N LYS A 5 -4.52 -1.81 -1.72
CA LYS A 5 -3.70 -0.94 -0.90
C LYS A 5 -4.45 0.33 -0.53
N LEU A 6 -4.40 0.71 0.74
CA LEU A 6 -4.88 2.01 1.19
C LEU A 6 -3.82 3.06 0.92
N VAL A 7 -4.19 4.10 0.18
CA VAL A 7 -3.31 5.22 -0.18
C VAL A 7 -3.93 6.55 0.26
N LYS A 8 -3.12 7.60 0.36
CA LYS A 8 -3.64 8.96 0.56
C LYS A 8 -4.20 9.50 -0.75
N GLN A 9 -5.34 10.18 -0.67
CA GLN A 9 -5.85 11.00 -1.78
C GLN A 9 -5.61 12.47 -1.43
N ARG A 10 -4.82 13.16 -2.26
CA ARG A 10 -4.50 14.57 -2.07
C ARG A 10 -5.61 15.46 -2.63
N LYS A 11 -5.60 16.74 -2.24
CA LYS A 11 -6.56 17.75 -2.74
C LYS A 11 -6.50 17.93 -4.26
N ASP A 12 -5.33 17.71 -4.88
CA ASP A 12 -5.13 17.76 -6.34
C ASP A 12 -5.58 16.47 -7.05
N GLY A 13 -6.23 15.54 -6.34
CA GLY A 13 -6.65 14.23 -6.86
C GLY A 13 -5.53 13.20 -6.97
N SER A 14 -4.26 13.58 -6.78
CA SER A 14 -3.14 12.65 -6.86
C SER A 14 -3.10 11.68 -5.68
N LEU A 15 -2.58 10.47 -5.94
CA LEU A 15 -2.42 9.43 -4.93
C LEU A 15 -1.04 9.48 -4.29
N GLY A 16 -0.95 9.13 -3.01
CA GLY A 16 0.29 9.17 -2.25
C GLY A 16 0.47 8.02 -1.26
N SER A 17 1.73 7.78 -0.88
CA SER A 17 2.05 6.79 0.16
C SER A 17 1.37 7.13 1.49
N LEU A 18 0.94 6.10 2.21
CA LEU A 18 0.16 6.27 3.43
C LEU A 18 0.97 6.86 4.59
N PHE A 19 2.20 6.37 4.79
CA PHE A 19 3.02 6.71 5.95
C PHE A 19 4.40 7.22 5.54
N VAL A 20 5.28 6.29 5.21
CA VAL A 20 6.65 6.55 4.79
C VAL A 20 6.64 7.10 3.38
N ASP A 21 7.44 8.15 3.15
CA ASP A 21 7.53 8.81 1.84
C ASP A 21 6.17 9.33 1.35
N ALA A 22 5.41 9.98 2.25
CA ALA A 22 4.05 10.45 1.98
C ALA A 22 3.94 11.53 0.88
N SER A 23 5.06 12.18 0.52
CA SER A 23 5.15 13.11 -0.61
C SER A 23 5.22 12.39 -1.96
N ARG A 24 5.62 11.12 -2.01
CA ARG A 24 5.70 10.34 -3.26
C ARG A 24 4.33 10.25 -3.92
N LYS A 25 4.28 10.61 -5.20
CA LYS A 25 3.12 10.42 -6.05
C LYS A 25 3.08 8.98 -6.55
N LEU A 26 1.89 8.37 -6.52
CA LEU A 26 1.66 7.01 -6.96
C LEU A 26 0.81 7.03 -8.24
N PRO A 27 1.44 7.08 -9.43
CA PRO A 27 0.71 7.09 -10.70
C PRO A 27 -0.04 5.76 -10.95
N ILE A 28 -1.23 5.88 -11.53
CA ILE A 28 -2.02 4.74 -12.03
C ILE A 28 -1.37 4.22 -13.33
N GLY A 29 -1.35 2.90 -13.51
CA GLY A 29 -0.84 2.24 -14.73
C GLY A 29 0.69 2.23 -14.87
N LYS A 30 1.44 2.62 -13.84
CA LYS A 30 2.90 2.58 -13.84
C LYS A 30 3.43 1.66 -12.75
N TRP A 31 4.39 0.82 -13.13
CA TRP A 31 5.13 -0.01 -12.19
C TRP A 31 6.06 0.82 -11.30
N MET A 32 6.01 0.55 -10.01
CA MET A 32 6.81 1.23 -8.99
C MET A 32 7.62 0.21 -8.19
N GLU A 33 8.93 0.43 -8.13
CA GLU A 33 9.81 -0.32 -7.24
C GLU A 33 9.63 0.14 -5.79
N ALA A 34 9.63 -0.84 -4.89
CA ALA A 34 9.65 -0.61 -3.46
C ALA A 34 11.03 -0.10 -3.06
N VAL A 35 11.04 1.04 -2.39
CA VAL A 35 12.25 1.61 -1.80
C VAL A 35 12.21 1.33 -0.31
N ASN A 36 13.28 0.76 0.24
CA ASN A 36 13.39 0.58 1.67
C ASN A 36 13.83 1.89 2.31
N HIS A 37 12.91 2.59 2.95
CA HIS A 37 13.26 3.73 3.80
C HIS A 37 13.40 3.23 5.23
N LYS A 38 14.28 3.85 6.03
CA LYS A 38 14.44 3.55 7.46
C LYS A 38 13.45 4.38 8.30
N PRO A 39 12.27 3.88 8.68
CA PRO A 39 11.31 4.65 9.46
C PRO A 39 11.78 4.84 10.91
N LYS A 40 11.63 6.05 11.46
CA LYS A 40 11.99 6.33 12.86
C LYS A 40 11.02 5.73 13.90
N LYS A 41 9.74 5.54 13.53
CA LYS A 41 8.63 5.19 14.46
C LYS A 41 7.87 3.92 14.09
N LEU A 42 8.24 3.25 13.00
CA LEU A 42 7.54 2.06 12.49
C LEU A 42 8.52 0.89 12.39
N LYS A 43 8.02 -0.34 12.45
CA LYS A 43 8.84 -1.52 12.19
C LYS A 43 9.27 -1.53 10.71
N GLU A 44 10.58 -1.61 10.47
CA GLU A 44 11.13 -1.67 9.11
C GLU A 44 10.72 -2.97 8.43
N ARG A 45 10.12 -2.82 7.24
CA ARG A 45 9.71 -3.90 6.35
C ARG A 45 9.80 -3.38 4.92
N LYS A 46 10.74 -3.93 4.15
CA LYS A 46 10.86 -3.62 2.74
C LYS A 46 9.62 -4.14 2.00
N GLY A 47 9.15 -3.35 1.05
CA GLY A 47 8.07 -3.73 0.13
C GLY A 47 6.83 -2.86 0.24
N TRP A 48 6.02 -2.93 -0.81
CA TRP A 48 4.67 -2.39 -0.82
C TRP A 48 3.74 -3.30 -0.02
N HIS A 49 3.35 -2.82 1.16
CA HIS A 49 2.34 -3.47 2.00
C HIS A 49 0.95 -3.41 1.35
N CYS A 50 0.42 -4.57 0.96
CA CYS A 50 -0.90 -4.73 0.36
C CYS A 50 -1.69 -5.83 1.07
N LEU A 51 -3.00 -5.89 0.86
CA LEU A 51 -3.92 -6.86 1.44
C LEU A 51 -4.72 -7.58 0.36
N LYS A 52 -5.22 -8.77 0.67
CA LYS A 52 -6.10 -9.55 -0.23
C LYS A 52 -7.50 -8.94 -0.38
N SER A 53 -7.92 -8.11 0.57
CA SER A 53 -9.18 -7.35 0.54
C SER A 53 -8.96 -5.90 1.00
N PRO A 54 -9.82 -4.93 0.62
CA PRO A 54 -9.70 -3.53 1.02
C PRO A 54 -10.20 -3.30 2.46
N HIS A 55 -9.69 -4.09 3.41
CA HIS A 55 -10.14 -4.09 4.80
C HIS A 55 -8.97 -4.17 5.78
N ALA A 56 -8.77 -3.09 6.55
CA ALA A 56 -7.74 -3.00 7.58
C ALA A 56 -8.30 -2.24 8.81
N PRO A 57 -8.86 -2.93 9.81
CA PRO A 57 -9.57 -2.30 10.93
C PRO A 57 -8.79 -1.21 11.67
N HIS A 58 -7.48 -1.39 11.84
CA HIS A 58 -6.60 -0.42 12.50
C HIS A 58 -6.33 0.88 11.71
N LEU A 59 -6.77 0.99 10.45
CA LEU A 59 -6.50 2.15 9.61
C LEU A 59 -7.78 2.96 9.36
N GLY A 60 -7.78 4.23 9.76
CA GLY A 60 -8.82 5.17 9.35
C GLY A 60 -8.78 5.46 7.84
N THR A 61 -9.95 5.79 7.28
CA THR A 61 -10.17 6.05 5.84
C THR A 61 -10.29 7.53 5.47
N LYS A 62 -10.37 8.45 6.45
CA LYS A 62 -10.48 9.89 6.16
C LYS A 62 -9.29 10.40 5.33
N GLY A 63 -9.57 10.97 4.16
CA GLY A 63 -8.56 11.46 3.22
C GLY A 63 -7.71 10.36 2.56
N ARG A 64 -8.21 9.13 2.54
CA ARG A 64 -7.55 7.95 2.02
C ARG A 64 -8.54 7.14 1.19
N VAL A 65 -8.02 6.42 0.21
CA VAL A 65 -8.82 5.62 -0.72
C VAL A 65 -8.13 4.28 -0.92
N TRP A 66 -8.94 3.23 -1.08
CA TRP A 66 -8.44 1.93 -1.48
C TRP A 66 -8.22 1.92 -2.99
N VAL A 67 -7.17 1.23 -3.41
CA VAL A 67 -6.88 0.98 -4.82
C VAL A 67 -6.64 -0.49 -5.05
N GLU A 68 -7.10 -0.98 -6.20
CA GLU A 68 -6.71 -2.28 -6.73
C GLU A 68 -5.30 -2.15 -7.32
N VAL A 69 -4.41 -3.07 -6.95
CA VAL A 69 -3.02 -3.08 -7.38
C VAL A 69 -2.63 -4.43 -7.94
N GLU A 70 -1.65 -4.41 -8.83
CA GLU A 70 -0.92 -5.58 -9.23
C GLU A 70 0.44 -5.63 -8.54
N CYS A 71 0.73 -6.74 -7.88
CA CYS A 71 1.96 -7.00 -7.14
C CYS A 71 2.83 -8.05 -7.83
N HIS A 72 4.12 -7.74 -7.97
CA HIS A 72 5.17 -8.61 -8.52
C HIS A 72 6.31 -8.77 -7.51
N ARG A 73 6.97 -9.94 -7.53
CA ARG A 73 8.09 -10.30 -6.62
C ARG A 73 7.72 -10.03 -5.17
N PHE A 74 6.81 -10.85 -4.64
CA PHE A 74 6.21 -10.59 -3.34
C PHE A 74 6.35 -11.80 -2.41
N LEU A 75 6.28 -11.50 -1.12
CA LEU A 75 6.16 -12.48 -0.04
C LEU A 75 4.84 -12.24 0.68
N MET A 76 4.22 -13.32 1.17
CA MET A 76 3.06 -13.22 2.04
C MET A 76 3.51 -13.43 3.48
N ILE A 77 3.03 -12.60 4.39
CA ILE A 77 3.32 -12.72 5.82
C ILE A 77 2.03 -12.70 6.65
N PRO A 78 1.90 -13.60 7.63
CA PRO A 78 0.75 -13.59 8.52
C PRO A 78 0.77 -12.36 9.43
N ARG A 79 -0.40 -11.76 9.65
CA ARG A 79 -0.64 -10.63 10.56
C ARG A 79 -1.94 -10.82 11.34
N PRO A 80 -2.12 -10.14 12.47
CA PRO A 80 -3.40 -10.17 13.16
C PRO A 80 -4.57 -9.74 12.26
N ALA A 81 -5.76 -10.31 12.47
CA ALA A 81 -6.97 -9.92 11.74
C ALA A 81 -7.29 -8.42 11.87
N SER A 82 -6.97 -7.80 13.02
CA SER A 82 -7.04 -6.35 13.24
C SER A 82 -6.18 -5.53 12.26
N GLN A 83 -5.20 -6.18 11.62
CA GLN A 83 -4.33 -5.62 10.59
C GLN A 83 -4.62 -6.10 9.17
N GLY A 84 -5.72 -6.83 8.96
CA GLY A 84 -6.08 -7.39 7.65
C GLY A 84 -5.62 -8.83 7.43
N GLY A 85 -5.13 -9.52 8.47
CA GLY A 85 -4.89 -10.97 8.47
C GLY A 85 -3.63 -11.45 7.74
N GLU A 86 -3.43 -11.06 6.49
CA GLU A 86 -2.23 -11.43 5.73
C GLU A 86 -1.78 -10.27 4.88
N TRP A 87 -0.49 -9.96 4.95
CA TRP A 87 0.10 -8.89 4.16
C TRP A 87 0.86 -9.47 2.98
N ILE A 88 0.69 -8.84 1.84
CA ILE A 88 1.52 -9.02 0.65
C ILE A 88 2.61 -7.94 0.72
N LEU A 89 3.86 -8.34 0.85
CA LEU A 89 5.03 -7.48 0.76
C LEU A 89 5.61 -7.56 -0.65
N ALA A 90 5.24 -6.63 -1.53
CA ALA A 90 5.65 -6.67 -2.93
C ALA A 90 6.85 -5.76 -3.21
N ASP A 91 7.87 -6.27 -3.91
CA ASP A 91 8.97 -5.44 -4.40
C ASP A 91 8.51 -4.54 -5.55
N ARG A 92 7.55 -4.98 -6.37
CA ARG A 92 6.94 -4.14 -7.43
C ARG A 92 5.44 -4.07 -7.27
N MET A 93 4.91 -2.86 -7.44
CA MET A 93 3.47 -2.60 -7.41
C MET A 93 3.07 -1.67 -8.54
N MET A 94 1.93 -1.92 -9.16
CA MET A 94 1.26 -1.01 -10.08
C MET A 94 -0.16 -0.77 -9.59
N ILE A 95 -0.62 0.47 -9.59
CA ILE A 95 -2.03 0.77 -9.32
C ILE A 95 -2.83 0.54 -10.60
N ILE A 96 -3.88 -0.27 -10.51
CA ILE A 96 -4.78 -0.59 -11.63
C ILE A 96 -5.92 0.44 -11.67
N LYS A 97 -6.64 0.60 -10.56
CA LYS A 97 -7.80 1.51 -10.46
C LYS A 97 -8.14 1.85 -9.00
N LEU A 98 -8.96 2.88 -8.82
CA LEU A 98 -9.66 3.16 -7.57
C LEU A 98 -10.75 2.11 -7.34
N THR A 99 -11.06 1.82 -6.07
CA THR A 99 -12.16 0.93 -5.66
C THR A 99 -13.30 1.70 -5.05
#